data_AF-A0A4R4KSC5-F1
#
_entry.id   AF-A0A4R4KSC5-F1
#
_cell.length_a   1.000
_cell.length_b   1.000
_cell.length_c   1.000
_cell.angle_alpha   90.00
_cell.angle_beta   90.00
_cell.angle_gamma   90.00
#
_symmetry.space_group_name_H-M   'P 1'
#
loop_
_entity.id
_entity.type
_entity.pdbx_description
1 polymer ?
#
loop_
_entity_poly.entity_id
_entity_poly.type
_entity_poly.pdbx_seq_one_letter_code
_entity_poly.pdbx_strand_id
1 'polypeptide(L)'
;MPSLRMLVRTLTVAGLTAALIAPSTVARAEPSVAELTARIEKSSTELEQIVESYNKLNEEIKANKATAARLQAQIGPLEAQTAQSRAEVGTMAASAYKTGGLRTARALLEPGGPATLMDRLSTIDQLTRDRQERISGFTDNQRRLLDEKSRLDATLAREAAQARAMGNTRKKIERDLAKLYEMRRTAYGRETEAPPTRPDRSAEPAPTVPGNAGAAVRYAYGAIGKPYAWGADGPNGYDCSGLTSAAWRAAGKSLPHNTRMQWGKVAHIGRGDLRPGDLVFYSGLGHVALYVGGGKIIDAPSAGRNVLKRDMNIMSIQGYGRVR
;
A
#
# COMPACT_ATOMS: atom_id res chain seq x y z
N MET A 1 55.80 58.91 59.21
CA MET A 1 56.37 58.64 60.55
C MET A 1 55.59 57.51 61.19
N PRO A 2 56.25 56.60 61.92
CA PRO A 2 56.63 55.29 61.42
C PRO A 2 56.00 54.14 62.22
N SER A 3 56.28 52.91 61.77
CA SER A 3 56.49 51.71 62.62
C SER A 3 55.23 51.12 63.27
N LEU A 4 55.12 49.84 63.64
CA LEU A 4 56.12 48.80 63.90
C LEU A 4 55.35 47.46 64.00
N ARG A 5 55.96 46.38 63.51
CA ARG A 5 56.11 45.01 64.08
C ARG A 5 55.24 44.65 65.32
N MET A 6 54.82 43.43 65.64
CA MET A 6 55.18 42.06 65.30
C MET A 6 54.32 41.12 66.19
N LEU A 7 54.29 39.83 65.84
CA LEU A 7 54.29 38.65 66.73
C LEU A 7 52.99 38.19 67.44
N VAL A 8 52.42 37.11 66.86
CA VAL A 8 52.24 35.77 67.44
C VAL A 8 51.40 35.61 68.72
N ARG A 9 50.30 34.85 68.61
CA ARG A 9 50.15 33.57 69.33
C ARG A 9 49.03 32.69 68.77
N THR A 10 49.45 31.48 68.47
CA THR A 10 48.72 30.29 68.04
C THR A 10 47.69 29.85 69.08
N LEU A 11 46.48 29.50 68.63
CA LEU A 11 45.67 28.46 69.27
C LEU A 11 44.89 27.73 68.18
N THR A 12 45.50 26.64 67.73
CA THR A 12 44.92 25.59 66.92
C THR A 12 43.82 24.87 67.71
N VAL A 13 42.59 24.90 67.20
CA VAL A 13 41.61 23.83 67.40
C VAL A 13 41.26 23.29 66.02
N ALA A 14 41.53 22.00 65.84
CA ALA A 14 41.34 21.28 64.60
C ALA A 14 39.85 21.11 64.27
N GLY A 15 39.46 21.51 63.07
CA GLY A 15 38.16 21.21 62.46
C GLY A 15 38.38 20.87 60.99
N LEU A 16 38.79 19.63 60.71
CA LEU A 16 38.86 19.09 59.36
C LEU A 16 37.45 18.66 58.92
N THR A 17 36.72 19.54 58.24
CA THR A 17 35.62 19.12 57.37
C THR A 17 36.15 18.99 55.95
N ALA A 18 36.61 17.79 55.59
CA ALA A 18 36.83 17.40 54.22
C ALA A 18 35.45 17.19 53.56
N ALA A 19 34.96 18.21 52.85
CA ALA A 19 33.83 18.06 51.96
C ALA A 19 34.28 17.20 50.76
N LEU A 20 33.96 15.90 50.80
CA LEU A 20 34.03 15.04 49.62
C LEU A 20 32.97 15.52 48.62
N ILE A 21 33.41 16.22 47.58
CA ILE A 21 32.62 16.38 46.37
C ILE A 21 32.77 15.07 45.58
N ALA A 22 31.90 14.10 45.84
CA ALA A 22 31.75 12.95 44.98
C ALA A 22 30.99 13.37 43.70
N PRO A 23 31.45 13.00 42.50
CA PRO A 23 30.66 13.21 41.28
C PRO A 23 29.39 12.36 41.38
N SER A 24 28.24 13.03 41.38
CA SER A 24 26.93 12.41 41.27
C SER A 24 26.81 11.75 39.89
N THR A 25 27.25 10.49 39.81
CA THR A 25 26.77 9.60 38.77
C THR A 25 25.27 9.42 39.04
N VAL A 26 24.44 9.98 38.16
CA VAL A 26 23.02 9.69 38.15
C VAL A 26 22.91 8.20 37.82
N ALA A 27 22.78 7.36 38.84
CA ALA A 27 22.46 5.95 38.69
C ALA A 27 21.08 5.87 38.02
N ARG A 28 21.06 5.81 36.68
CA ARG A 28 19.84 5.44 35.96
C ARG A 28 19.62 3.96 36.26
N ALA A 29 18.67 3.69 37.16
CA ALA A 29 18.18 2.33 37.38
C ALA A 29 17.85 1.70 36.02
N GLU A 30 18.34 0.48 35.79
CA GLU A 30 18.00 -0.28 34.59
C GLU A 30 16.47 -0.43 34.52
N PRO A 31 15.86 -0.25 33.34
CA PRO A 31 14.41 -0.31 33.21
C PRO A 31 13.90 -1.71 33.60
N SER A 32 12.81 -1.75 34.36
CA SER A 32 12.19 -3.01 34.77
C SER A 32 11.67 -3.80 33.56
N VAL A 33 11.53 -5.12 33.71
CA VAL A 33 10.96 -5.99 32.66
C VAL A 33 9.56 -5.55 32.26
N ALA A 34 8.75 -5.06 33.20
CA ALA A 34 7.41 -4.53 32.94
C ALA A 34 7.45 -3.26 32.07
N GLU A 35 8.36 -2.33 32.34
CA GLU A 35 8.54 -1.12 31.52
C GLU A 35 9.05 -1.47 30.12
N LEU A 36 10.00 -2.40 30.01
CA LEU A 36 10.48 -2.88 28.71
C LEU A 36 9.36 -3.57 27.91
N THR A 37 8.53 -4.39 28.56
CA THR A 37 7.36 -5.04 27.95
C THR A 37 6.40 -3.99 27.39
N ALA A 38 6.06 -2.96 28.16
CA ALA A 38 5.19 -1.88 27.69
C ALA A 38 5.80 -1.11 26.49
N ARG A 39 7.11 -0.87 26.50
CA ARG A 39 7.83 -0.24 25.37
C ARG A 39 7.85 -1.14 24.13
N ILE A 40 8.00 -2.44 24.30
CA ILE A 40 7.96 -3.43 23.21
C ILE A 40 6.58 -3.44 22.56
N GLU A 41 5.50 -3.49 23.34
CA GLU A 41 4.13 -3.48 22.80
C GLU A 41 3.81 -2.16 22.07
N LYS A 42 4.23 -1.03 22.64
CA LYS A 42 4.10 0.27 21.98
C LYS A 42 4.88 0.33 20.66
N SER A 43 6.15 -0.08 20.68
CA SER A 43 7.00 -0.06 19.49
C SER A 43 6.52 -1.04 18.42
N SER A 44 5.98 -2.19 18.84
CA SER A 44 5.34 -3.15 17.93
C SER A 44 4.13 -2.52 17.23
N THR A 45 3.27 -1.84 17.99
CA THR A 45 2.08 -1.16 17.43
C THR A 45 2.48 -0.05 16.43
N GLU A 46 3.48 0.76 16.76
CA GLU A 46 4.01 1.79 15.86
C GLU A 46 4.63 1.18 14.59
N LEU A 47 5.31 0.04 14.73
CA LEU A 47 5.89 -0.68 13.60
C LEU A 47 4.81 -1.23 12.66
N GLU A 48 3.73 -1.82 13.18
CA GLU A 48 2.60 -2.30 12.36
C GLU A 48 2.00 -1.17 11.51
N GLN A 49 1.86 0.05 12.05
CA GLN A 49 1.37 1.19 11.27
C GLN A 49 2.28 1.54 10.08
N ILE A 50 3.60 1.42 10.26
CA ILE A 50 4.58 1.68 9.20
C ILE A 50 4.56 0.55 8.18
N VAL A 51 4.46 -0.70 8.63
CA VAL A 51 4.31 -1.89 7.77
C VAL A 51 3.03 -1.76 6.94
N GLU A 52 1.91 -1.36 7.54
CA GLU A 52 0.66 -1.10 6.81
C GLU A 52 0.81 0.03 5.79
N SER A 53 1.57 1.08 6.09
CA SER A 53 1.88 2.12 5.10
C SER A 53 2.77 1.60 3.96
N TYR A 54 3.72 0.70 4.25
CA TYR A 54 4.55 0.04 3.24
C TYR A 54 3.70 -0.85 2.33
N ASN A 55 2.85 -1.67 2.94
CA ASN A 55 1.91 -2.58 2.29
C ASN A 55 0.92 -1.83 1.39
N LYS A 56 0.39 -0.69 1.85
CA LYS A 56 -0.41 0.23 1.02
C LYS A 56 0.34 0.66 -0.24
N LEU A 57 1.58 1.11 -0.08
CA LEU A 57 2.41 1.59 -1.19
C LEU A 57 2.72 0.48 -2.18
N ASN A 58 2.95 -0.74 -1.69
CA ASN A 58 3.16 -1.92 -2.53
C ASN A 58 1.92 -2.24 -3.40
N GLU A 59 0.71 -2.18 -2.82
CA GLU A 59 -0.55 -2.37 -3.57
C GLU A 59 -0.79 -1.23 -4.59
N GLU A 60 -0.47 0.02 -4.24
CA GLU A 60 -0.56 1.14 -5.18
C GLU A 60 0.42 1.01 -6.36
N ILE A 61 1.67 0.59 -6.10
CA ILE A 61 2.67 0.33 -7.15
C ILE A 61 2.17 -0.79 -8.07
N LYS A 62 1.61 -1.86 -7.53
CA LYS A 62 1.03 -2.97 -8.31
C LYS A 62 -0.10 -2.47 -9.23
N ALA A 63 -1.00 -1.63 -8.71
CA ALA A 63 -2.08 -1.05 -9.50
C ALA A 63 -1.57 -0.09 -10.60
N ASN A 64 -0.53 0.70 -10.30
CA ASN A 64 0.09 1.61 -11.25
C ASN A 64 0.80 0.85 -12.37
N LYS A 65 1.51 -0.26 -12.06
CA LYS A 65 2.10 -1.15 -13.07
C LYS A 65 1.06 -1.72 -14.02
N ALA A 66 -0.07 -2.20 -13.49
CA ALA A 66 -1.17 -2.70 -14.31
C ALA A 66 -1.78 -1.59 -15.20
N THR A 67 -1.89 -0.38 -14.66
CA THR A 67 -2.37 0.79 -15.41
C THR A 67 -1.40 1.17 -16.54
N ALA A 68 -0.10 1.24 -16.27
CA ALA A 68 0.94 1.52 -17.25
C ALA A 68 0.93 0.47 -18.37
N ALA A 69 0.83 -0.83 -18.04
CA ALA A 69 0.72 -1.90 -19.03
C ALA A 69 -0.52 -1.75 -19.93
N ARG A 70 -1.68 -1.40 -19.34
CA ARG A 70 -2.91 -1.15 -20.11
C ARG A 70 -2.77 0.06 -21.04
N LEU A 71 -2.22 1.17 -20.54
CA LEU A 71 -1.99 2.37 -21.35
C LEU A 71 -1.04 2.08 -22.52
N GLN A 72 0.05 1.36 -22.25
CA GLN A 72 1.00 0.94 -23.27
C GLN A 72 0.32 0.08 -24.35
N ALA A 73 -0.55 -0.85 -23.96
CA ALA A 73 -1.30 -1.69 -24.89
C ALA A 73 -2.33 -0.89 -25.74
N GLN A 74 -2.85 0.23 -25.22
CA GLN A 74 -3.78 1.12 -25.94
C GLN A 74 -3.06 2.07 -26.90
N ILE A 75 -1.86 2.52 -26.56
CA ILE A 75 -1.08 3.47 -27.36
C ILE A 75 -0.71 2.87 -28.73
N GLY A 76 -0.28 1.61 -28.79
CA GLY A 76 0.16 0.99 -30.06
C GLY A 76 -0.90 1.03 -31.18
N PRO A 77 -2.13 0.53 -30.96
CA PRO A 77 -3.22 0.64 -31.95
C PRO A 77 -3.59 2.08 -32.28
N LEU A 78 -3.56 2.98 -31.29
CA LEU A 78 -3.90 4.39 -31.48
C LEU A 78 -2.84 5.15 -32.30
N GLU A 79 -1.56 4.79 -32.16
CA GLU A 79 -0.48 5.28 -33.02
C GLU A 79 -0.70 4.87 -34.48
N ALA A 80 -1.08 3.61 -34.72
CA ALA A 80 -1.39 3.13 -36.06
C ALA A 80 -2.60 3.86 -36.69
N GLN A 81 -3.68 4.04 -35.92
CA GLN A 81 -4.87 4.79 -36.37
C GLN A 81 -4.57 6.26 -36.64
N THR A 82 -3.73 6.89 -35.80
CA THR A 82 -3.29 8.27 -35.99
C THR A 82 -2.41 8.39 -37.23
N ALA A 83 -1.51 7.44 -37.48
CA ALA A 83 -0.68 7.41 -38.68
C ALA A 83 -1.52 7.24 -39.96
N GLN A 84 -2.52 6.35 -39.94
CA GLN A 84 -3.44 6.16 -41.05
C GLN A 84 -4.24 7.42 -41.35
N SER A 85 -4.92 7.99 -40.34
CA SER A 85 -5.71 9.21 -40.50
C SER A 85 -4.86 10.42 -40.93
N ARG A 86 -3.60 10.50 -40.47
CA ARG A 86 -2.62 11.48 -40.95
C ARG A 86 -2.32 11.32 -42.45
N ALA A 87 -2.16 10.09 -42.92
CA ALA A 87 -1.92 9.82 -44.34
C ALA A 87 -3.14 10.22 -45.20
N GLU A 88 -4.35 9.92 -44.73
CA GLU A 88 -5.60 10.32 -45.40
C GLU A 88 -5.75 11.83 -45.51
N VAL A 89 -5.57 12.57 -44.40
CA VAL A 89 -5.58 14.04 -44.41
C VAL A 89 -4.46 14.59 -45.31
N GLY A 90 -3.29 13.95 -45.31
CA GLY A 90 -2.17 14.30 -46.18
C GLY A 90 -2.49 14.18 -47.67
N THR A 91 -3.20 13.12 -48.10
CA THR A 91 -3.63 12.98 -49.51
C THR A 91 -4.68 14.03 -49.91
N MET A 92 -5.59 14.39 -49.00
CA MET A 92 -6.54 15.49 -49.22
C MET A 92 -5.83 16.83 -49.37
N ALA A 93 -4.88 17.14 -48.48
CA ALA A 93 -4.10 18.37 -48.53
C ALA A 93 -3.28 18.47 -49.82
N ALA A 94 -2.60 17.40 -50.22
CA ALA A 94 -1.84 17.35 -51.48
C ALA A 94 -2.75 17.51 -52.70
N SER A 95 -3.94 16.89 -52.69
CA SER A 95 -4.91 17.02 -53.78
C SER A 95 -5.46 18.45 -53.89
N ALA A 96 -5.79 19.07 -52.76
CA ALA A 96 -6.23 20.46 -52.70
C ALA A 96 -5.15 21.42 -53.23
N TYR A 97 -3.89 21.22 -52.84
CA TYR A 97 -2.75 22.01 -53.31
C TYR A 97 -2.52 21.88 -54.82
N LYS A 98 -2.52 20.65 -55.36
CA LYS A 98 -2.25 20.38 -56.79
C LYS A 98 -3.36 20.84 -57.73
N THR A 99 -4.62 20.76 -57.29
CA THR A 99 -5.78 21.01 -58.16
C THR A 99 -6.50 22.33 -57.89
N GLY A 100 -6.18 23.01 -56.78
CA GLY A 100 -6.52 24.42 -56.55
C GLY A 100 -8.00 24.79 -56.69
N GLY A 101 -8.94 23.91 -56.33
CA GLY A 101 -10.39 24.14 -56.50
C GLY A 101 -10.89 24.14 -57.96
N LEU A 102 -9.98 24.16 -58.95
CA LEU A 102 -10.29 24.20 -60.38
C LEU A 102 -11.10 22.99 -60.85
N ARG A 103 -10.91 21.82 -60.23
CA ARG A 103 -11.73 20.62 -60.50
C ARG A 103 -13.19 20.82 -60.07
N THR A 104 -13.42 21.38 -58.89
CA THR A 104 -14.77 21.64 -58.38
C THR A 104 -15.45 22.74 -59.20
N ALA A 105 -14.73 23.81 -59.54
CA ALA A 105 -15.22 24.86 -60.43
C ALA A 105 -15.59 24.30 -61.82
N ARG A 106 -14.75 23.42 -62.39
CA ARG A 106 -15.03 22.79 -63.69
C ARG A 106 -16.22 21.83 -63.65
N ALA A 107 -16.41 21.08 -62.56
CA ALA A 107 -17.57 20.20 -62.38
C ALA A 107 -18.89 20.99 -62.25
N LEU A 108 -18.84 22.20 -61.69
CA LEU A 108 -20.00 23.09 -61.59
C LEU A 108 -20.31 23.82 -62.91
N LEU A 109 -19.31 24.06 -63.75
CA LEU A 109 -19.45 24.75 -65.05
C LEU A 109 -19.79 23.81 -66.24
N GLU A 110 -19.90 22.50 -65.99
CA GLU A 110 -20.25 21.52 -67.04
C GLU A 110 -21.71 21.71 -67.51
N PRO A 111 -21.99 21.74 -68.83
CA PRO A 111 -23.33 21.92 -69.36
C PRO A 111 -24.33 20.89 -68.83
N GLY A 112 -25.51 21.33 -68.41
CA GLY A 112 -26.57 20.48 -67.86
C GLY A 112 -27.77 21.31 -67.36
N GLY A 113 -28.96 20.70 -67.32
CA GLY A 113 -30.17 21.36 -66.82
C GLY A 113 -30.19 21.55 -65.29
N PRO A 114 -31.13 22.33 -64.73
CA PRO A 114 -31.16 22.70 -63.31
C PRO A 114 -31.16 21.52 -62.32
N ALA A 115 -31.81 20.40 -62.66
CA ALA A 115 -31.82 19.19 -61.83
C ALA A 115 -30.40 18.58 -61.67
N THR A 116 -29.61 18.57 -62.75
CA THR A 116 -28.24 18.03 -62.72
C THR A 116 -27.26 18.87 -61.91
N LEU A 117 -27.52 20.17 -61.74
CA LEU A 117 -26.72 21.02 -60.88
C LEU A 117 -26.94 20.69 -59.39
N MET A 118 -28.19 20.41 -58.99
CA MET A 118 -28.51 20.09 -57.59
C MET A 118 -27.90 18.76 -57.14
N ASP A 119 -27.90 17.73 -58.00
CA ASP A 119 -27.24 16.45 -57.70
C ASP A 119 -25.72 16.60 -57.51
N ARG A 120 -25.08 17.44 -58.34
CA ARG A 120 -23.65 17.76 -58.21
C ARG A 120 -23.35 18.52 -56.92
N LEU A 121 -24.20 19.49 -56.55
CA LEU A 121 -24.06 20.23 -55.30
C LEU A 121 -24.22 19.32 -54.08
N SER A 122 -25.20 18.40 -54.10
CA SER A 122 -25.39 17.40 -53.05
C SER A 122 -24.17 16.49 -52.91
N THR A 123 -23.59 16.05 -54.03
CA THR A 123 -22.37 15.23 -54.03
C THR A 123 -21.17 15.98 -53.46
N ILE A 124 -20.99 17.26 -53.81
CA ILE A 124 -19.92 18.12 -53.28
C ILE A 124 -20.10 18.35 -51.77
N ASP A 125 -21.33 18.57 -51.33
CA ASP A 125 -21.68 18.74 -49.91
C ASP A 125 -21.39 17.46 -49.12
N GLN A 126 -21.79 16.29 -49.62
CA GLN A 126 -21.44 15.00 -49.02
C GLN A 126 -19.93 14.78 -48.94
N LEU A 127 -19.18 15.07 -50.01
CA LEU A 127 -17.73 14.95 -50.02
C LEU A 127 -17.06 15.92 -49.03
N THR A 128 -17.62 17.12 -48.88
CA THR A 128 -17.13 18.12 -47.91
C THR A 128 -17.36 17.63 -46.48
N ARG A 129 -18.53 17.04 -46.19
CA ARG A 129 -18.83 16.41 -44.89
C ARG A 129 -17.88 15.25 -44.57
N ASP A 130 -17.65 14.32 -45.52
CA ASP A 130 -16.70 13.20 -45.33
C ASP A 130 -15.27 13.70 -45.06
N ARG A 131 -14.81 14.73 -45.78
CA ARG A 131 -13.49 15.35 -45.53
C ARG A 131 -13.41 15.98 -44.15
N GLN A 132 -14.45 16.71 -43.75
CA GLN A 132 -14.50 17.34 -42.44
C GLN A 132 -14.46 16.28 -41.33
N GLU A 133 -15.20 15.18 -41.48
CA GLU A 133 -15.22 14.06 -40.56
C GLU A 133 -13.86 13.38 -40.44
N ARG A 134 -13.14 13.18 -41.55
CA ARG A 134 -11.79 12.61 -41.54
C ARG A 134 -10.77 13.52 -40.87
N ILE A 135 -10.85 14.84 -41.11
CA ILE A 135 -9.98 15.83 -40.46
C ILE A 135 -10.25 15.89 -38.95
N SER A 136 -11.53 15.91 -38.54
CA SER A 136 -11.88 15.88 -37.11
C SER A 136 -11.44 14.56 -36.47
N GLY A 137 -11.64 13.43 -37.15
CA GLY A 137 -11.20 12.12 -36.69
C GLY A 137 -9.68 12.04 -36.50
N PHE A 138 -8.89 12.59 -37.43
CA PHE A 138 -7.43 12.72 -37.26
C PHE A 138 -7.08 13.55 -36.02
N THR A 139 -7.71 14.73 -35.88
CA THR A 139 -7.44 15.65 -34.76
C THR A 139 -7.77 15.01 -33.41
N ASP A 140 -8.89 14.28 -33.34
CA ASP A 140 -9.33 13.58 -32.13
C ASP A 140 -8.42 12.39 -31.81
N ASN A 141 -7.99 11.61 -32.81
CA ASN A 141 -7.02 10.53 -32.61
C ASN A 141 -5.67 11.08 -32.13
N GLN A 142 -5.20 12.18 -32.70
CA GLN A 142 -3.97 12.85 -32.25
C GLN A 142 -4.08 13.35 -30.82
N ARG A 143 -5.20 13.98 -30.45
CA ARG A 143 -5.45 14.44 -29.06
C ARG A 143 -5.44 13.27 -28.09
N ARG A 144 -6.19 12.20 -28.40
CA ARG A 144 -6.25 10.99 -27.57
C ARG A 144 -4.86 10.35 -27.41
N LEU A 145 -4.07 10.30 -28.49
CA LEU A 145 -2.73 9.71 -28.44
C LEU A 145 -1.82 10.50 -27.49
N LEU A 146 -1.84 11.82 -27.57
CA LEU A 146 -1.05 12.69 -26.69
C LEU A 146 -1.52 12.58 -25.24
N ASP A 147 -2.82 12.51 -25.00
CA ASP A 147 -3.38 12.34 -23.66
C ASP A 147 -2.97 11.01 -23.03
N GLU A 148 -3.06 9.89 -23.76
CA GLU A 148 -2.67 8.57 -23.24
C GLU A 148 -1.16 8.48 -23.01
N LYS A 149 -0.34 9.08 -23.88
CA LYS A 149 1.12 9.18 -23.65
C LYS A 149 1.46 9.99 -22.41
N SER A 150 0.83 11.16 -22.24
CA SER A 150 1.01 12.00 -21.04
C SER A 150 0.58 11.27 -19.76
N ARG A 151 -0.53 10.52 -19.81
CA ARG A 151 -0.97 9.67 -18.69
C ARG A 151 0.01 8.54 -18.38
N LEU A 152 0.58 7.91 -19.40
CA LEU A 152 1.60 6.88 -19.22
C LEU A 152 2.84 7.47 -18.54
N ASP A 153 3.37 8.59 -19.05
CA ASP A 153 4.54 9.26 -18.48
C ASP A 153 4.31 9.66 -17.02
N ALA A 154 3.13 10.25 -16.72
CA ALA A 154 2.76 10.58 -15.35
C ALA A 154 2.66 9.34 -14.45
N THR A 155 2.17 8.21 -14.97
CA THR A 155 2.05 6.95 -14.23
C THR A 155 3.44 6.37 -13.93
N LEU A 156 4.35 6.36 -14.91
CA LEU A 156 5.72 5.89 -14.73
C LEU A 156 6.51 6.79 -13.76
N ALA A 157 6.32 8.11 -13.82
CA ALA A 157 6.93 9.04 -12.89
C ALA A 157 6.43 8.81 -11.44
N ARG A 158 5.13 8.55 -11.26
CA ARG A 158 4.54 8.18 -9.96
C ARG A 158 5.13 6.88 -9.44
N GLU A 159 5.24 5.85 -10.28
CA GLU A 159 5.84 4.58 -9.90
C GLU A 159 7.29 4.75 -9.42
N ALA A 160 8.10 5.53 -10.13
CA ALA A 160 9.48 5.81 -9.75
C ALA A 160 9.56 6.55 -8.39
N ALA A 161 8.68 7.53 -8.16
CA ALA A 161 8.61 8.24 -6.89
C ALA A 161 8.18 7.31 -5.74
N GLN A 162 7.17 6.47 -5.97
CA GLN A 162 6.70 5.48 -5.01
C GLN A 162 7.76 4.43 -4.69
N ALA A 163 8.51 3.94 -5.68
CA ALA A 163 9.61 3.00 -5.46
C ALA A 163 10.71 3.58 -4.55
N ARG A 164 11.05 4.87 -4.73
CA ARG A 164 11.98 5.58 -3.83
C ARG A 164 11.44 5.71 -2.42
N ALA A 165 10.16 6.11 -2.28
CA ALA A 165 9.49 6.20 -0.98
C ALA A 165 9.46 4.84 -0.27
N MET A 166 9.17 3.76 -1.01
CA MET A 166 9.14 2.39 -0.51
C MET A 166 10.51 1.96 0.03
N GLY A 167 11.60 2.31 -0.67
CA GLY A 167 12.96 2.07 -0.19
C GLY A 167 13.27 2.79 1.13
N ASN A 168 12.79 4.02 1.30
CA ASN A 168 12.97 4.79 2.54
C ASN A 168 12.16 4.19 3.70
N THR A 169 10.90 3.80 3.45
CA THR A 169 10.05 3.13 4.44
C THR A 169 10.64 1.79 4.87
N ARG A 170 11.14 0.99 3.92
CA ARG A 170 11.83 -0.27 4.22
C ARG A 170 13.02 -0.08 5.17
N LYS A 171 13.89 0.89 4.89
CA LYS A 171 15.01 1.23 5.78
C LYS A 171 14.53 1.65 7.17
N LYS A 172 13.38 2.32 7.29
CA LYS A 172 12.79 2.67 8.58
C LYS A 172 12.33 1.43 9.33
N ILE A 173 11.59 0.54 8.66
CA ILE A 173 11.15 -0.75 9.22
C ILE A 173 12.34 -1.54 9.73
N GLU A 174 13.39 -1.71 8.92
CA GLU A 174 14.60 -2.46 9.30
C GLU A 174 15.28 -1.88 10.56
N ARG A 175 15.39 -0.55 10.67
CA ARG A 175 15.96 0.12 11.85
C ARG A 175 15.09 -0.06 13.10
N ASP A 176 13.78 0.11 12.97
CA ASP A 176 12.87 0.03 14.12
C ASP A 176 12.71 -1.44 14.58
N LEU A 177 12.75 -2.38 13.65
CA LEU A 177 12.77 -3.82 13.92
C LEU A 177 14.04 -4.24 14.68
N ALA A 178 15.22 -3.73 14.29
CA ALA A 178 16.46 -4.02 15.00
C ALA A 178 16.40 -3.54 16.47
N LYS A 179 15.87 -2.32 16.70
CA LYS A 179 15.65 -1.81 18.06
C LYS A 179 14.64 -2.64 18.85
N LEU A 180 13.56 -3.09 18.20
CA LEU A 180 12.56 -3.93 18.81
C LEU A 180 13.16 -5.27 19.27
N TYR A 181 13.97 -5.91 18.42
CA TYR A 181 14.61 -7.17 18.77
C TYR A 181 15.68 -7.04 19.86
N GLU A 182 16.40 -5.91 19.91
CA GLU A 182 17.28 -5.61 21.04
C GLU A 182 16.48 -5.50 22.35
N MET A 183 15.38 -4.72 22.36
CA MET A 183 14.54 -4.62 23.55
C MET A 183 13.96 -5.97 23.98
N ARG A 184 13.56 -6.82 23.03
CA ARG A 184 13.07 -8.17 23.31
C ARG A 184 14.17 -9.07 23.89
N ARG A 185 15.42 -8.98 23.40
CA ARG A 185 16.55 -9.69 24.01
C ARG A 185 16.79 -9.24 25.45
N THR A 186 16.78 -7.94 25.71
CA THR A 186 16.94 -7.41 27.08
C THR A 186 15.81 -7.87 28.01
N ALA A 187 14.56 -7.84 27.54
CA ALA A 187 13.40 -8.15 28.37
C ALA A 187 13.16 -9.66 28.58
N TYR A 188 13.40 -10.47 27.55
CA TYR A 188 12.97 -11.88 27.49
C TYR A 188 14.10 -12.88 27.25
N GLY A 189 15.34 -12.41 27.06
CA GLY A 189 16.50 -13.23 26.72
C GLY A 189 16.50 -13.77 25.27
N ARG A 190 15.54 -13.35 24.44
CA ARG A 190 15.39 -13.81 23.04
C ARG A 190 14.67 -12.78 22.18
N GLU A 191 14.97 -12.79 20.88
CA GLU A 191 14.34 -11.89 19.90
C GLU A 191 12.92 -12.33 19.54
N THR A 192 12.72 -13.63 19.35
CA THR A 192 11.47 -14.22 18.88
C THR A 192 10.89 -15.21 19.89
N GLU A 193 9.58 -15.38 19.89
CA GLU A 193 8.92 -16.48 20.57
C GLU A 193 9.45 -17.81 20.02
N ALA A 194 9.70 -18.77 20.92
CA ALA A 194 10.09 -20.10 20.49
C ALA A 194 9.02 -20.65 19.54
N PRO A 195 9.41 -21.32 18.44
CA PRO A 195 8.46 -22.10 17.66
C PRO A 195 7.75 -23.07 18.61
N PRO A 196 6.44 -23.34 18.43
CA PRO A 196 5.77 -24.35 19.21
C PRO A 196 6.55 -25.68 19.09
N THR A 197 6.92 -26.28 20.23
CA THR A 197 7.89 -27.39 20.32
C THR A 197 7.39 -28.73 19.77
N ARG A 198 6.21 -28.74 19.14
CA ARG A 198 5.61 -29.79 18.30
C ARG A 198 4.37 -29.17 17.62
N PRO A 199 3.90 -29.65 16.46
CA PRO A 199 2.51 -29.44 16.08
C PRO A 199 1.70 -30.03 17.23
N ASP A 200 1.08 -29.17 18.01
CA ASP A 200 0.42 -29.59 19.22
C ASP A 200 -0.64 -30.64 18.86
N ARG A 201 -0.55 -31.85 19.43
CA ARG A 201 -1.62 -32.85 19.28
C ARG A 201 -2.91 -32.40 19.98
N SER A 202 -2.84 -31.36 20.82
CA SER A 202 -3.98 -30.61 21.34
C SER A 202 -4.30 -29.32 20.58
N ALA A 203 -3.73 -29.09 19.38
CA ALA A 203 -4.21 -28.04 18.50
C ALA A 203 -5.70 -28.30 18.20
N GLU A 204 -6.55 -27.45 18.75
CA GLU A 204 -7.99 -27.55 18.60
C GLU A 204 -8.32 -27.64 17.10
N PRO A 205 -9.05 -28.69 16.66
CA PRO A 205 -9.35 -28.85 15.25
C PRO A 205 -10.13 -27.64 14.76
N ALA A 206 -9.84 -27.20 13.53
CA ALA A 206 -10.57 -26.10 12.92
C ALA A 206 -12.08 -26.43 12.92
N PRO A 207 -12.95 -25.46 13.29
CA PRO A 207 -14.38 -25.71 13.30
C PRO A 207 -14.89 -26.04 11.90
N THR A 208 -15.91 -26.89 11.83
CA THR A 208 -16.56 -27.22 10.55
C THR A 208 -17.41 -26.05 10.12
N VAL A 209 -16.92 -25.31 9.13
CA VAL A 209 -17.59 -24.15 8.53
C VAL A 209 -17.78 -24.45 7.04
N PRO A 210 -18.98 -24.28 6.46
CA PRO A 210 -19.22 -24.56 5.05
C PRO A 210 -18.62 -23.49 4.13
N GLY A 211 -18.40 -23.88 2.87
CA GLY A 211 -18.00 -22.98 1.79
C GLY A 211 -16.65 -22.28 1.97
N ASN A 212 -16.49 -21.13 1.30
CA ASN A 212 -15.24 -20.38 1.24
C ASN A 212 -14.77 -19.92 2.62
N ALA A 213 -15.70 -19.51 3.50
CA ALA A 213 -15.37 -19.12 4.86
C ALA A 213 -14.65 -20.24 5.62
N GLY A 214 -15.09 -21.49 5.46
CA GLY A 214 -14.43 -22.63 6.07
C GLY A 214 -13.04 -22.95 5.50
N ALA A 215 -12.83 -22.73 4.20
CA ALA A 215 -11.49 -22.84 3.63
C ALA A 215 -10.53 -21.80 4.21
N ALA A 216 -10.98 -20.55 4.35
CA ALA A 216 -10.20 -19.48 4.97
C ALA A 216 -9.89 -19.76 6.45
N VAL A 217 -10.89 -20.22 7.23
CA VAL A 217 -10.69 -20.63 8.62
C VAL A 217 -9.69 -21.77 8.74
N ARG A 218 -9.82 -22.84 7.96
CA ARG A 218 -8.86 -23.96 7.97
C ARG A 218 -7.44 -23.52 7.65
N TYR A 219 -7.29 -22.63 6.66
CA TYR A 219 -5.98 -22.05 6.34
C TYR A 219 -5.39 -21.30 7.54
N ALA A 220 -6.18 -20.45 8.20
CA ALA A 220 -5.73 -19.69 9.36
C ALA A 220 -5.30 -20.61 10.52
N TYR A 221 -6.04 -21.71 10.78
CA TYR A 221 -5.63 -22.72 11.76
C TYR A 221 -4.30 -23.38 11.38
N GLY A 222 -4.08 -23.69 10.11
CA GLY A 222 -2.81 -24.23 9.61
C GLY A 222 -1.62 -23.26 9.68
N ALA A 223 -1.90 -21.95 9.82
CA ALA A 223 -0.88 -20.92 9.99
C ALA A 223 -0.46 -20.71 11.46
N ILE A 224 -1.21 -21.24 12.44
CA ILE A 224 -0.86 -21.12 13.86
C ILE A 224 0.56 -21.65 14.10
N GLY A 225 1.36 -20.88 14.84
CA GLY A 225 2.76 -21.19 15.14
C GLY A 225 3.75 -20.71 14.09
N LYS A 226 3.31 -20.25 12.91
CA LYS A 226 4.20 -19.60 11.94
C LYS A 226 4.65 -18.23 12.46
N PRO A 227 5.89 -17.81 12.20
CA PRO A 227 6.40 -16.53 12.67
C PRO A 227 5.71 -15.35 12.00
N TYR A 228 5.61 -14.24 12.74
CA TYR A 228 5.32 -12.95 12.12
C TYR A 228 6.47 -12.57 11.17
N ALA A 229 6.12 -12.12 9.98
CA ALA A 229 7.06 -11.57 9.01
C ALA A 229 6.41 -10.37 8.29
N TRP A 230 6.98 -9.18 8.48
CA TRP A 230 6.44 -7.95 7.89
C TRP A 230 6.41 -8.04 6.36
N GLY A 231 5.31 -7.61 5.75
CA GLY A 231 5.11 -7.67 4.30
C GLY A 231 4.97 -9.10 3.74
N ALA A 232 4.82 -10.12 4.59
CA ALA A 232 4.68 -11.51 4.15
C ALA A 232 3.23 -11.99 4.18
N ASP A 233 2.87 -12.82 3.20
CA ASP A 233 1.56 -13.46 3.06
C ASP A 233 1.65 -14.99 2.88
N GLY A 234 2.70 -15.60 3.46
CA GLY A 234 2.89 -17.05 3.56
C GLY A 234 3.84 -17.68 2.53
N PRO A 235 4.06 -19.01 2.61
CA PRO A 235 3.56 -19.92 3.65
C PRO A 235 4.45 -19.98 4.92
N ASN A 236 5.61 -19.31 4.90
CA ASN A 236 6.63 -19.44 5.95
C ASN A 236 6.50 -18.41 7.08
N GLY A 237 5.69 -17.38 6.88
CA GLY A 237 5.43 -16.32 7.86
C GLY A 237 4.42 -15.33 7.30
N TYR A 238 3.81 -14.54 8.18
CA TYR A 238 2.72 -13.64 7.84
C TYR A 238 2.82 -12.34 8.63
N ASP A 239 2.37 -11.23 8.05
CA ASP A 239 1.85 -10.11 8.86
C ASP A 239 0.31 -10.20 8.96
N CYS A 240 -0.31 -9.25 9.65
CA CYS A 240 -1.73 -9.31 9.97
C CYS A 240 -2.62 -9.36 8.71
N SER A 241 -2.44 -8.41 7.79
CA SER A 241 -3.21 -8.35 6.53
C SER A 241 -2.75 -9.39 5.51
N GLY A 242 -1.51 -9.85 5.57
CA GLY A 242 -0.99 -10.96 4.76
C GLY A 242 -1.62 -12.30 5.14
N LEU A 243 -1.83 -12.56 6.42
CA LEU A 243 -2.53 -13.77 6.89
C LEU A 243 -3.96 -13.82 6.37
N THR A 244 -4.73 -12.74 6.50
CA THR A 244 -6.13 -12.69 6.04
C THR A 244 -6.22 -12.76 4.52
N SER A 245 -5.31 -12.09 3.80
CA SER A 245 -5.19 -12.19 2.34
C SER A 245 -4.91 -13.61 1.88
N ALA A 246 -3.97 -14.30 2.52
CA ALA A 246 -3.61 -15.66 2.16
C ALA A 246 -4.72 -16.66 2.48
N ALA A 247 -5.38 -16.52 3.64
CA ALA A 247 -6.50 -17.34 4.03
C ALA A 247 -7.67 -17.25 3.04
N TRP A 248 -8.07 -16.04 2.66
CA TRP A 248 -9.14 -15.86 1.70
C TRP A 248 -8.73 -16.20 0.26
N ARG A 249 -7.45 -16.04 -0.10
CA ARG A 249 -6.91 -16.50 -1.38
C ARG A 249 -7.01 -18.03 -1.52
N ALA A 250 -6.71 -18.77 -0.46
CA ALA A 250 -6.92 -20.23 -0.42
C ALA A 250 -8.40 -20.63 -0.57
N ALA A 251 -9.32 -19.70 -0.26
CA ALA A 251 -10.75 -19.85 -0.46
C ALA A 251 -11.26 -19.25 -1.80
N GLY A 252 -10.37 -18.89 -2.73
CA GLY A 252 -10.72 -18.34 -4.04
C GLY A 252 -11.15 -16.87 -4.04
N LYS A 253 -10.89 -16.12 -2.96
CA LYS A 253 -11.23 -14.70 -2.83
C LYS A 253 -9.96 -13.85 -2.70
N SER A 254 -9.85 -12.80 -3.50
CA SER A 254 -8.71 -11.89 -3.44
C SER A 254 -8.98 -10.74 -2.47
N LEU A 255 -8.10 -10.59 -1.49
CA LEU A 255 -8.00 -9.42 -0.64
C LEU A 255 -6.65 -8.72 -0.90
N PRO A 256 -6.61 -7.38 -0.83
CA PRO A 256 -5.36 -6.64 -0.88
C PRO A 256 -4.54 -6.92 0.39
N HIS A 257 -3.23 -6.95 0.26
CA HIS A 257 -2.29 -7.05 1.38
C HIS A 257 -2.16 -5.68 2.06
N ASN A 258 -3.25 -5.17 2.62
CA ASN A 258 -3.29 -3.95 3.43
C ASN A 258 -4.61 -3.90 4.21
N THR A 259 -4.54 -3.70 5.53
CA THR A 259 -5.68 -3.72 6.44
C THR A 259 -6.78 -2.72 6.03
N ARG A 260 -6.42 -1.49 5.67
CA ARG A 260 -7.40 -0.46 5.30
C ARG A 260 -8.04 -0.70 3.93
N MET A 261 -7.28 -1.24 2.98
CA MET A 261 -7.87 -1.65 1.71
C MET A 261 -8.79 -2.86 1.88
N GLN A 262 -8.47 -3.80 2.77
CA GLN A 262 -9.37 -4.91 3.12
C GLN A 262 -10.67 -4.39 3.74
N TRP A 263 -10.58 -3.42 4.66
CA TRP A 263 -11.76 -2.75 5.22
C TRP A 263 -12.70 -2.20 4.13
N GLY A 264 -12.15 -1.62 3.07
CA GLY A 264 -12.94 -1.13 1.92
C GLY A 264 -13.46 -2.21 0.96
N LYS A 265 -13.07 -3.48 1.13
CA LYS A 265 -13.48 -4.61 0.27
C LYS A 265 -14.52 -5.52 0.90
N VAL A 266 -14.78 -5.38 2.20
CA VAL A 266 -15.71 -6.22 2.95
C VAL A 266 -17.06 -5.56 3.12
N ALA A 267 -18.10 -6.37 3.34
CA ALA A 267 -19.38 -5.89 3.82
C ALA A 267 -19.28 -5.59 5.31
N HIS A 268 -19.57 -4.37 5.74
CA HIS A 268 -19.59 -4.04 7.17
C HIS A 268 -20.76 -4.73 7.86
N ILE A 269 -20.51 -5.35 9.01
CA ILE A 269 -21.49 -6.12 9.78
C ILE A 269 -21.47 -5.72 11.25
N GLY A 270 -22.57 -5.99 11.96
CA GLY A 270 -22.65 -5.82 13.41
C GLY A 270 -21.93 -6.94 14.17
N ARG A 271 -21.61 -6.70 15.44
CA ARG A 271 -21.00 -7.71 16.31
C ARG A 271 -21.86 -8.97 16.43
N GLY A 272 -23.18 -8.80 16.49
CA GLY A 272 -24.14 -9.92 16.58
C GLY A 272 -24.21 -10.79 15.32
N ASP A 273 -23.71 -10.28 14.19
CA ASP A 273 -23.71 -10.99 12.92
C ASP A 273 -22.42 -11.78 12.67
N LEU A 274 -21.43 -11.69 13.56
CA LEU A 274 -20.12 -12.33 13.39
C LEU A 274 -20.25 -13.84 13.17
N ARG A 275 -19.58 -14.33 12.14
CA ARG A 275 -19.47 -15.75 11.78
C ARG A 275 -18.02 -16.10 11.48
N PRO A 276 -17.57 -17.33 11.76
CA PRO A 276 -16.24 -17.78 11.38
C PRO A 276 -15.91 -17.46 9.91
N GLY A 277 -14.75 -16.86 9.68
CA GLY A 277 -14.30 -16.33 8.38
C GLY A 277 -14.41 -14.80 8.28
N ASP A 278 -15.31 -14.16 9.02
CA ASP A 278 -15.39 -12.69 9.05
C ASP A 278 -14.08 -12.08 9.58
N LEU A 279 -13.79 -10.85 9.17
CA LEU A 279 -12.60 -10.11 9.58
C LEU A 279 -12.93 -9.15 10.71
N VAL A 280 -12.06 -9.09 11.72
CA VAL A 280 -12.10 -8.12 12.82
C VAL A 280 -11.03 -7.06 12.57
N PHE A 281 -11.44 -5.81 12.52
CA PHE A 281 -10.55 -4.68 12.28
C PHE A 281 -10.41 -3.83 13.54
N TYR A 282 -9.18 -3.38 13.81
CA TYR A 282 -8.87 -2.62 15.02
C TYR A 282 -8.71 -1.13 14.74
N SER A 283 -8.85 -0.32 15.78
CA SER A 283 -8.86 1.15 15.70
C SER A 283 -7.66 1.68 14.94
N GLY A 284 -7.90 2.63 14.03
CA GLY A 284 -6.87 3.17 13.15
C GLY A 284 -6.51 2.29 11.96
N LEU A 285 -7.15 1.11 11.80
CA LEU A 285 -6.93 0.15 10.71
C LEU A 285 -5.45 -0.23 10.53
N GLY A 286 -4.74 -0.35 11.66
CA GLY A 286 -3.35 -0.81 11.72
C GLY A 286 -3.21 -2.32 11.97
N HIS A 287 -4.32 -3.01 12.26
CA HIS A 287 -4.34 -4.45 12.50
C HIS A 287 -5.65 -5.07 12.04
N VAL A 288 -5.59 -6.31 11.56
CA VAL A 288 -6.74 -7.13 11.16
C VAL A 288 -6.54 -8.57 11.59
N ALA A 289 -7.63 -9.24 11.93
CA ALA A 289 -7.64 -10.64 12.33
C ALA A 289 -8.80 -11.40 11.68
N LEU A 290 -8.67 -12.73 11.58
CA LEU A 290 -9.73 -13.61 11.08
C LEU A 290 -10.52 -14.18 12.27
N TYR A 291 -11.82 -13.90 12.32
CA TYR A 291 -12.72 -14.42 13.34
C TYR A 291 -12.97 -15.92 13.14
N VAL A 292 -12.91 -16.71 14.22
CA VAL A 292 -13.05 -18.17 14.17
C VAL A 292 -14.17 -18.72 15.06
N GLY A 293 -15.05 -17.86 15.56
CA GLY A 293 -16.16 -18.24 16.46
C GLY A 293 -15.80 -18.14 17.94
N GLY A 294 -16.81 -18.21 18.81
CA GLY A 294 -16.63 -18.23 20.27
C GLY A 294 -15.94 -16.97 20.84
N GLY A 295 -16.02 -15.83 20.15
CA GLY A 295 -15.30 -14.61 20.55
C GLY A 295 -13.79 -14.65 20.29
N LYS A 296 -13.31 -15.64 19.52
CA LYS A 296 -11.88 -15.83 19.22
C LYS A 296 -11.54 -15.41 17.79
N ILE A 297 -10.28 -15.04 17.61
CA ILE A 297 -9.63 -14.71 16.35
C ILE A 297 -8.37 -15.55 16.16
N ILE A 298 -7.88 -15.61 14.92
CA ILE A 298 -6.50 -15.95 14.59
C ILE A 298 -5.86 -14.73 13.92
N ASP A 299 -4.70 -14.33 14.40
CA ASP A 299 -3.93 -13.21 13.87
C ASP A 299 -2.42 -13.45 13.90
N ALA A 300 -1.69 -12.71 13.04
CA ALA A 300 -0.24 -12.55 13.12
C ALA A 300 0.04 -11.25 13.88
N PRO A 301 0.43 -11.27 15.18
CA PRO A 301 0.27 -10.10 16.05
C PRO A 301 1.26 -8.97 15.79
N SER A 302 2.55 -9.31 15.80
CA SER A 302 3.65 -8.37 15.61
C SER A 302 4.99 -9.10 15.53
N ALA A 303 6.03 -8.36 15.11
CA ALA A 303 7.39 -8.86 15.05
C ALA A 303 7.88 -9.52 16.35
N GLY A 304 8.49 -10.69 16.19
CA GLY A 304 8.96 -11.53 17.30
C GLY A 304 7.90 -12.43 17.91
N ARG A 305 6.68 -12.44 17.38
CA ARG A 305 5.58 -13.31 17.83
C ARG A 305 5.15 -14.27 16.73
N ASN A 306 4.47 -15.34 17.12
CA ASN A 306 3.90 -16.30 16.17
C ASN A 306 2.40 -16.04 15.95
N VAL A 307 1.87 -16.54 14.83
CA VAL A 307 0.43 -16.61 14.58
C VAL A 307 -0.22 -17.44 15.69
N LEU A 308 -1.30 -16.94 16.29
CA LEU A 308 -1.98 -17.61 17.40
C LEU A 308 -3.49 -17.40 17.36
N LYS A 309 -4.21 -18.30 18.05
CA LYS A 309 -5.63 -18.15 18.37
C LYS A 309 -5.76 -17.47 19.73
N ARG A 310 -6.58 -16.41 19.83
CA ARG A 310 -6.82 -15.67 21.08
C ARG A 310 -8.17 -14.96 21.11
N ASP A 311 -8.52 -14.38 22.25
CA ASP A 311 -9.70 -13.51 22.37
C ASP A 311 -9.64 -12.34 21.39
N MET A 312 -10.80 -11.94 20.84
CA MET A 312 -10.86 -10.85 19.87
C MET A 312 -10.67 -9.46 20.50
N ASN A 313 -10.87 -9.32 21.82
CA ASN A 313 -10.78 -8.03 22.53
C ASN A 313 -9.34 -7.72 22.96
N ILE A 314 -8.41 -7.70 22.01
CA ILE A 314 -6.98 -7.45 22.25
C ILE A 314 -6.61 -5.96 22.24
N MET A 315 -7.45 -5.15 21.61
CA MET A 315 -7.36 -3.68 21.53
C MET A 315 -8.72 -3.14 21.07
N SER A 316 -8.86 -1.81 21.01
CA SER A 316 -10.09 -1.16 20.53
C SER A 316 -10.44 -1.62 19.11
N ILE A 317 -11.68 -2.08 18.93
CA ILE A 317 -12.18 -2.58 17.65
C ILE A 317 -12.75 -1.42 16.83
N GLN A 318 -12.32 -1.31 15.57
CA GLN A 318 -12.87 -0.38 14.58
C GLN A 318 -14.19 -0.89 14.02
N GLY A 319 -14.29 -2.20 13.78
CA GLY A 319 -15.50 -2.84 13.27
C GLY A 319 -15.23 -4.23 12.69
N TYR A 320 -16.25 -4.78 12.04
CA TYR A 320 -16.24 -6.14 11.51
C TYR A 320 -16.61 -6.13 10.02
N GLY A 321 -16.07 -7.08 9.27
CA GLY A 321 -16.28 -7.16 7.84
C GLY A 321 -16.42 -8.57 7.32
N ARG A 322 -17.45 -8.82 6.50
CA ARG A 322 -17.67 -10.08 5.79
C ARG A 322 -17.13 -10.00 4.36
N VAL A 323 -16.27 -10.94 3.99
CA VAL A 323 -15.75 -11.05 2.62
C VAL A 323 -16.87 -11.55 1.68
N ARG A 324 -17.05 -10.88 0.52
CA ARG A 324 -18.09 -11.18 -0.47
C ARG A 324 -17.57 -12.00 -1.64
#